data_AF-A0A528XHF4-F1
#
_entry.id   AF-A0A528XHF4-F1
#
_cell.length_a   1.000
_cell.length_b   1.000
_cell.length_c   1.000
_cell.angle_alpha   90.00
_cell.angle_beta   90.00
_cell.angle_gamma   90.00
#
_symmetry.space_group_name_H-M   'P 1'
#
loop_
_entity.id
_entity.type
_entity.pdbx_description
1 polymer ?
#
loop_
_entity_poly.entity_id
_entity_poly.type
_entity_poly.pdbx_seq_one_letter_code
_entity_poly.pdbx_strand_id
1 'polypeptide(L)'
;MADFVGVLKKQLEKHGEPSSELRKRIYENARGALAKKLADYSPPLSADVIAKQKRSLEDAISSVEREYAEPAPAPKPAAVEDPLAELEHI
;
A
#
# COMPACT_ATOMS: atom_id res chain seq x y z
N MET A 1 -11.73 -13.67 -4.18
CA MET A 1 -11.28 -12.46 -4.90
C MET A 1 -9.82 -12.23 -4.53
N ALA A 2 -8.96 -11.79 -5.44
CA ALA A 2 -7.55 -11.57 -5.08
C ALA A 2 -7.49 -10.43 -4.05
N ASP A 3 -6.78 -10.65 -2.95
CA ASP A 3 -6.65 -9.67 -1.86
C ASP A 3 -5.60 -8.60 -2.23
N PHE A 4 -5.95 -7.75 -3.20
CA PHE A 4 -5.04 -6.68 -3.65
C PHE A 4 -4.84 -5.63 -2.56
N VAL A 5 -5.86 -5.35 -1.75
CA VAL A 5 -5.79 -4.37 -0.65
C VAL A 5 -4.72 -4.78 0.37
N GLY A 6 -4.75 -6.01 0.88
CA GLY A 6 -3.76 -6.49 1.85
C GLY A 6 -2.37 -6.58 1.25
N VAL A 7 -2.22 -6.95 -0.03
CA VAL A 7 -0.92 -6.93 -0.71
C VAL A 7 -0.36 -5.51 -0.80
N LEU A 8 -1.18 -4.53 -1.18
CA LEU A 8 -0.76 -3.12 -1.28
C LEU A 8 -0.39 -2.55 0.09
N LYS A 9 -1.25 -2.73 1.10
CA LYS A 9 -0.97 -2.33 2.48
C LYS A 9 0.32 -2.93 3.00
N LYS A 10 0.52 -4.24 2.79
CA LYS A 10 1.75 -4.91 3.21
C LYS A 10 3.01 -4.36 2.53
N GLN A 11 2.94 -3.93 1.27
CA GLN A 11 4.09 -3.26 0.65
C GLN A 11 4.32 -1.88 1.25
N LEU A 12 3.24 -1.14 1.52
CA LEU A 12 3.30 0.20 2.11
C LEU A 12 3.85 0.19 3.54
N GLU A 13 3.43 -0.78 4.36
CA GLU A 13 3.89 -0.99 5.74
C GLU A 13 5.41 -1.26 5.81
N LYS A 14 6.01 -1.89 4.80
CA LYS A 14 7.47 -2.09 4.74
C LYS A 14 8.26 -0.77 4.69
N HIS A 15 7.60 0.30 4.27
CA HIS A 15 8.19 1.62 4.17
C HIS A 15 7.82 2.54 5.36
N GLY A 16 7.06 2.04 6.34
CA GLY A 16 6.66 2.79 7.55
C GLY A 16 5.57 3.82 7.25
N GLU A 17 5.99 5.06 6.94
CA GLU A 17 5.10 6.15 6.51
C GLU A 17 5.34 6.49 5.03
N PRO A 18 4.64 5.83 4.11
CA PRO A 18 4.83 6.08 2.70
C PRO A 18 4.23 7.44 2.30
N SER A 19 5.12 8.34 1.89
CA SER A 19 4.73 9.61 1.27
C SER A 19 3.81 9.38 0.07
N SER A 20 3.02 10.41 -0.30
CA SER A 20 2.12 10.31 -1.48
C SER A 20 2.88 9.91 -2.75
N GLU A 21 4.13 10.37 -2.92
CA GLU A 21 4.96 9.94 -4.05
C GLU A 21 5.34 8.45 -4.00
N LEU A 22 5.69 7.93 -2.81
CA LEU A 22 6.02 6.51 -2.66
C LEU A 22 4.80 5.62 -2.90
N ARG A 23 3.62 6.03 -2.40
CA ARG A 23 2.34 5.36 -2.68
C ARG A 23 2.07 5.26 -4.17
N LYS A 24 2.18 6.37 -4.90
CA LYS A 24 2.02 6.40 -6.36
C LYS A 24 2.96 5.42 -7.06
N ARG A 25 4.24 5.38 -6.69
CA ARG A 25 5.21 4.42 -7.27
C ARG A 25 4.82 2.97 -6.99
N ILE A 26 4.34 2.65 -5.79
CA ILE A 26 3.89 1.30 -5.44
C ILE A 26 2.68 0.89 -6.27
N TYR A 27 1.73 1.79 -6.49
CA TYR A 27 0.55 1.54 -7.32
C TYR A 27 0.92 1.30 -8.80
N GLU A 28 1.80 2.12 -9.36
CA GLU A 28 2.34 1.92 -10.72
C GLU A 28 3.04 0.56 -10.86
N ASN A 29 3.88 0.20 -9.88
CA ASN A 29 4.54 -1.10 -9.86
C ASN A 29 3.53 -2.26 -9.79
N ALA A 30 2.47 -2.12 -9.00
CA ALA A 30 1.42 -3.12 -8.91
C ALA A 30 0.69 -3.32 -10.25
N ARG A 31 0.43 -2.24 -11.00
CA ARG A 31 -0.15 -2.30 -12.35
C ARG A 31 0.74 -3.06 -13.31
N GLY A 32 2.03 -2.73 -13.33
CA GLY A 32 3.03 -3.42 -14.17
C GLY A 32 3.15 -4.91 -13.82
N ALA A 33 3.22 -5.24 -12.53
CA ALA A 33 3.29 -6.62 -12.05
C ALA A 33 2.03 -7.42 -12.42
N LEU A 34 0.85 -6.83 -12.27
CA LEU A 34 -0.40 -7.47 -12.67
C LEU A 34 -0.46 -7.69 -14.19
N ALA A 35 -0.08 -6.70 -15.00
CA ALA A 35 -0.06 -6.81 -16.45
C ALA A 35 0.86 -7.95 -16.92
N LYS A 36 2.08 -8.02 -16.36
CA LYS A 36 3.03 -9.11 -16.63
C LYS A 36 2.42 -10.46 -16.24
N LYS A 37 1.90 -10.59 -15.02
CA LYS A 37 1.28 -11.83 -14.53
C LYS A 37 0.11 -12.28 -15.40
N LEU A 38 -0.71 -11.36 -15.90
CA LEU A 38 -1.83 -11.68 -16.80
C LEU A 38 -1.35 -12.15 -18.18
N ALA A 39 -0.22 -11.62 -18.66
CA ALA A 39 0.40 -12.04 -19.92
C ALA A 39 1.11 -13.40 -19.82
N ASP A 40 1.59 -13.79 -18.64
CA ASP A 40 2.28 -15.07 -18.40
C ASP A 40 1.34 -16.30 -18.42
N TYR A 41 0.00 -16.12 -18.43
CA TYR A 41 -0.94 -17.24 -18.48
C TYR A 41 -0.96 -17.94 -19.84
N SER A 42 -0.87 -19.28 -19.83
CA SER A 42 -1.02 -20.13 -21.02
C SER A 42 -1.92 -21.34 -20.69
N PRO A 43 -3.10 -21.50 -21.34
CA PRO A 43 -3.66 -20.61 -22.36
C PRO A 43 -4.02 -19.22 -21.80
N PRO A 44 -4.07 -18.18 -22.66
CA PRO A 44 -4.36 -16.82 -22.23
C PRO A 44 -5.75 -16.73 -21.57
N LEU A 45 -5.83 -15.94 -20.50
CA LEU A 45 -7.09 -15.69 -19.81
C LEU A 45 -8.07 -14.93 -20.73
N SER A 46 -9.37 -15.13 -20.50
CA SER A 46 -10.40 -14.39 -21.21
C SER A 46 -10.33 -12.89 -20.92
N ALA A 47 -10.68 -12.08 -21.91
CA ALA A 47 -10.66 -10.62 -21.81
C ALA A 47 -11.49 -10.08 -20.63
N ASP A 48 -12.64 -10.70 -20.34
CA ASP A 48 -13.49 -10.34 -19.20
C ASP A 48 -12.78 -10.54 -17.85
N VAL A 49 -12.06 -11.66 -17.70
CA VAL A 49 -11.29 -11.96 -16.48
C VAL A 49 -10.12 -10.99 -16.32
N ILE A 50 -9.41 -10.69 -17.41
CA ILE A 50 -8.34 -9.69 -17.44
C ILE A 50 -8.87 -8.32 -17.03
N ALA A 51 -9.99 -7.89 -17.59
CA ALA A 51 -10.62 -6.61 -17.28
C ALA A 51 -11.07 -6.55 -15.81
N LYS A 52 -11.68 -7.61 -15.29
CA LYS A 52 -12.07 -7.73 -13.88
C LYS A 52 -10.87 -7.64 -12.94
N GLN A 53 -9.74 -8.26 -13.27
CA GLN A 53 -8.55 -8.19 -12.42
C GLN A 53 -7.89 -6.82 -12.44
N LYS A 54 -7.81 -6.17 -13.61
CA LYS A 54 -7.35 -4.78 -13.69
C LYS A 54 -8.24 -3.86 -12.87
N ARG A 55 -9.56 -3.97 -13.02
CA ARG A 55 -10.53 -3.17 -12.25
C ARG A 55 -10.43 -3.42 -10.75
N SER A 56 -10.31 -4.68 -10.32
CA SER A 56 -10.16 -5.02 -8.91
C SER A 56 -8.89 -4.43 -8.29
N LEU A 57 -7.80 -4.31 -9.06
CA LEU A 57 -6.59 -3.62 -8.61
C LEU A 57 -6.84 -2.11 -8.44
N GLU A 58 -7.50 -1.45 -9.41
CA GLU A 58 -7.81 -0.02 -9.32
C GLU A 58 -8.77 0.30 -8.17
N ASP A 59 -9.77 -0.54 -7.93
CA ASP A 59 -10.69 -0.42 -6.80
C ASP A 59 -9.93 -0.58 -5.47
N ALA A 60 -8.98 -1.52 -5.40
CA ALA A 60 -8.12 -1.70 -4.22
C ALA A 60 -7.20 -0.50 -3.98
N ILE A 61 -6.57 0.03 -5.03
CA ILE A 61 -5.75 1.25 -4.96
C ILE A 61 -6.59 2.42 -4.42
N SER A 62 -7.79 2.60 -4.95
CA SER A 62 -8.70 3.67 -4.51
C SER A 62 -9.12 3.50 -3.05
N SER A 63 -9.37 2.27 -2.61
CA SER A 63 -9.69 1.97 -1.21
C SER A 63 -8.51 2.30 -0.29
N VAL A 64 -7.31 1.81 -0.62
CA VAL A 64 -6.10 2.06 0.18
C VAL A 64 -5.79 3.55 0.23
N GLU A 65 -5.87 4.25 -0.91
CA GLU A 65 -5.54 5.68 -0.96
C GLU A 65 -6.53 6.52 -0.14
N ARG A 66 -7.80 6.13 -0.06
CA ARG A 66 -8.77 6.76 0.84
C ARG A 66 -8.36 6.62 2.30
N GLU A 67 -7.93 5.44 2.73
CA GLU A 67 -7.47 5.21 4.11
C GLU A 67 -6.23 6.05 4.47
N TYR A 68 -5.34 6.31 3.52
CA TYR A 68 -4.19 7.20 3.72
C TYR A 68 -4.50 8.69 3.49
N ALA A 69 -5.65 9.03 2.91
CA ALA A 69 -6.10 10.40 2.66
C ALA A 69 -7.05 10.92 3.74
N GLU A 70 -7.79 10.04 4.41
CA GLU A 70 -8.36 10.32 5.72
C GLU A 70 -7.21 10.73 6.66
N PRO A 71 -7.43 11.63 7.63
CA PRO A 71 -6.42 11.97 8.61
C PRO A 71 -6.04 10.68 9.33
N ALA A 72 -4.97 10.03 8.85
CA ALA A 72 -4.47 8.81 9.41
C ALA A 72 -4.32 9.07 10.90
N PRO A 73 -4.79 8.17 11.79
CA PRO A 73 -4.50 8.30 13.20
C PRO A 73 -3.00 8.52 13.29
N ALA A 74 -2.61 9.69 13.81
CA ALA A 74 -1.23 10.12 13.84
C ALA A 74 -0.37 8.94 14.30
N PRO A 75 0.76 8.65 13.63
CA PRO A 75 1.65 7.60 14.10
C PRO A 75 1.87 7.86 15.58
N LYS A 76 1.55 6.88 16.43
CA LYS A 76 1.94 6.96 17.84
C LYS A 76 3.43 7.28 17.81
N PRO A 77 3.88 8.40 18.41
CA PRO A 77 5.29 8.70 18.41
C PRO A 77 5.99 7.47 18.97
N ALA A 78 6.86 6.87 18.16
CA ALA A 78 7.88 5.97 18.68
C ALA A 78 8.48 6.70 19.87
N ALA A 79 8.41 6.08 21.04
CA ALA A 79 8.77 6.68 22.32
C ALA A 79 10.00 7.57 22.12
N VAL A 80 9.78 8.88 22.16
CA VAL A 80 10.87 9.79 22.46
C VAL A 80 11.27 9.39 23.86
N GLU A 81 12.37 8.65 23.97
CA GLU A 81 13.08 8.51 25.23
C GLU A 81 13.27 9.93 25.73
N ASP A 82 12.55 10.26 26.80
CA ASP A 82 12.50 11.56 27.44
C ASP A 82 13.94 11.97 27.82
N PRO A 83 14.59 12.91 27.10
CA PRO A 83 15.95 13.32 27.45
C PRO A 83 15.92 14.36 28.60
N LEU A 84 14.80 14.49 29.32
CA LEU A 84 14.58 15.52 30.33
C LEU A 84 14.20 14.94 31.70
N ALA A 85 14.68 13.73 32.01
CA ALA A 85 14.61 13.17 33.37
C ALA A 85 15.91 13.32 34.19
N GLU A 86 17.00 13.85 33.63
CA GLU A 86 18.31 13.96 34.32
C GLU A 86 18.59 15.30 35.02
N LEU A 87 17.59 16.15 35.29
CA LEU A 87 17.79 17.42 36.04
C LEU A 87 16.94 17.58 37.30
N GLU A 88 16.51 16.48 37.93
CA GLU A 88 15.80 16.56 39.21
C GLU A 88 16.25 15.52 40.26
N HIS A 89 17.53 15.13 40.24
CA HIS A 89 18.13 14.46 41.38
C HIS A 89 19.42 15.15 41.82
N ILE A 90 19.31 15.78 43.00
CA ILE A 90 20.31 16.12 44.05
C ILE A 90 21.42 17.13 43.77
#